data_AF-A0A931UNX5-F1
#
_entry.id   AF-A0A931UNX5-F1
#
_cell.length_a   1.000
_cell.length_b   1.000
_cell.length_c   1.000
_cell.angle_alpha   90.00
_cell.angle_beta   90.00
_cell.angle_gamma   90.00
#
_symmetry.space_group_name_H-M   'P 1'
#
loop_
_entity.id
_entity.type
_entity.pdbx_description
1 polymer ?
#
loop_
_entity_poly.entity_id
_entity_poly.type
_entity_poly.pdbx_seq_one_letter_code
_entity_poly.pdbx_strand_id
1 'polypeptide(L)'
;MKGSRWISVVGVLLFVAVAQGRAAADQAARVPAEAAQVLKLLQPAARVQAPDFVLRDLEGQRVRLSDFRGQVVMLAFFGTA
;
A
#
# COMPACT_ATOMS: atom_id res chain seq x y z
N MET A 1 -11.94 -12.00 52.10
CA MET A 1 -12.04 -11.21 50.85
C MET A 1 -10.70 -11.28 50.09
N LYS A 2 -10.48 -12.28 49.22
CA LYS A 2 -9.15 -12.53 48.59
C LYS A 2 -9.20 -12.84 47.07
N GLY A 3 -10.37 -12.67 46.44
CA GLY A 3 -10.59 -12.99 45.01
C GLY A 3 -10.43 -11.82 44.02
N SER A 4 -10.34 -10.57 44.49
CA SER A 4 -10.37 -9.39 43.60
C SER A 4 -9.02 -9.02 42.98
N ARG A 5 -7.90 -9.49 43.53
CA ARG A 5 -6.55 -9.10 43.08
C ARG A 5 -6.13 -9.79 41.77
N TRP A 6 -6.64 -10.98 41.50
CA TRP A 6 -6.28 -11.75 40.30
C TRP A 6 -6.98 -11.22 39.04
N ILE A 7 -8.23 -10.76 39.18
CA ILE A 7 -9.03 -10.20 38.09
C ILE A 7 -8.38 -8.90 37.57
N SER A 8 -7.84 -8.06 38.46
CA SER A 8 -7.12 -6.85 38.07
C SER A 8 -5.85 -7.14 37.26
N VAL A 9 -5.10 -8.19 37.61
CA VAL A 9 -3.86 -8.56 36.90
C VAL A 9 -4.17 -9.08 35.50
N VAL A 10 -5.16 -9.96 35.37
CA VAL A 10 -5.59 -10.48 34.06
C VAL A 10 -6.16 -9.36 33.19
N GLY A 11 -6.94 -8.46 33.78
CA GLY A 11 -7.48 -7.29 33.07
C GLY A 11 -6.40 -6.36 32.54
N VAL A 12 -5.37 -6.07 33.35
CA VAL A 12 -4.23 -5.24 32.91
C VAL A 12 -3.43 -5.93 31.82
N LEU A 13 -3.17 -7.24 31.94
CA LEU A 13 -2.45 -8.00 30.91
C LEU A 13 -3.22 -8.05 29.58
N LEU A 14 -4.55 -8.24 29.62
CA LEU A 14 -5.39 -8.19 28.42
C LEU A 14 -5.41 -6.79 27.81
N PHE A 15 -5.50 -5.73 28.62
CA PHE A 15 -5.47 -4.36 28.13
C PHE A 15 -4.14 -4.03 27.44
N VAL A 16 -3.02 -4.44 28.04
CA VAL A 16 -1.68 -4.27 27.44
C VAL A 16 -1.54 -5.06 26.14
N ALA A 17 -2.01 -6.31 26.09
CA ALA A 17 -1.98 -7.12 24.87
C ALA A 17 -2.79 -6.49 23.73
N VAL A 18 -3.99 -5.98 24.03
CA VAL A 18 -4.82 -5.27 23.05
C VAL A 18 -4.17 -3.96 22.60
N ALA A 19 -3.62 -3.17 23.53
CA ALA A 19 -2.95 -1.92 23.20
C ALA A 19 -1.71 -2.14 22.31
N GLN A 20 -0.89 -3.14 22.63
CA GLN A 20 0.28 -3.50 21.84
C GLN A 20 -0.10 -4.05 20.46
N GLY A 21 -1.17 -4.87 20.38
CA GLY A 21 -1.68 -5.38 19.10
C GLY A 21 -2.14 -4.26 18.15
N ARG A 22 -2.78 -3.22 18.67
CA ARG A 22 -3.21 -2.06 17.85
C ARG A 22 -2.01 -1.21 17.39
N ALA A 23 -1.05 -0.97 18.27
CA ALA A 23 0.14 -0.17 17.94
C ALA A 23 1.01 -0.82 16.84
N ALA A 24 1.13 -2.15 16.85
CA ALA A 24 1.85 -2.89 15.82
C ALA A 24 1.13 -2.85 14.45
N ALA A 25 -0.20 -2.97 14.45
CA ALA A 25 -1.01 -2.84 13.24
C ALA A 25 -0.91 -1.42 12.62
N ASP A 26 -0.91 -0.39 13.46
CA ASP A 26 -0.74 1.01 13.02
C ASP A 26 0.66 1.28 12.46
N GLN A 27 1.70 0.60 12.94
CA GLN A 27 3.05 0.71 12.37
C GLN A 27 3.15 0.04 11.00
N ALA A 28 2.53 -1.13 10.81
CA ALA A 28 2.53 -1.83 9.53
C ALA A 28 1.78 -1.07 8.41
N ALA A 29 0.81 -0.21 8.78
CA ALA A 29 0.05 0.61 7.84
C ALA A 29 0.74 1.94 7.46
N ARG A 30 1.80 2.36 8.16
CA ARG A 30 2.52 3.59 7.83
C ARG A 30 3.51 3.32 6.71
N VAL A 31 3.30 3.97 5.56
CA VAL A 31 4.33 4.06 4.52
C VAL A 31 5.55 4.74 5.15
N PRO A 32 6.74 4.09 5.13
CA PRO A 32 7.94 4.69 5.71
C PRO A 32 8.24 6.02 5.00
N ALA A 33 8.67 7.02 5.77
CA ALA A 33 8.92 8.38 5.26
C ALA A 33 9.89 8.39 4.06
N GLU A 34 10.79 7.43 4.02
CA GLU A 34 11.75 7.23 2.94
C GLU A 34 11.08 6.80 1.62
N ALA A 35 10.11 5.87 1.66
CA ALA A 35 9.33 5.48 0.48
C ALA A 35 8.46 6.63 -0.04
N ALA A 36 7.92 7.46 0.86
CA ALA A 36 7.16 8.65 0.47
C ALA A 36 8.02 9.70 -0.24
N GLN A 37 9.30 9.84 0.15
CA GLN A 37 10.24 10.75 -0.53
C GLN A 37 10.60 10.26 -1.93
N VAL A 38 10.83 8.95 -2.12
CA VAL A 38 11.09 8.36 -3.44
C VAL A 38 9.90 8.60 -4.39
N LEU A 39 8.67 8.39 -3.91
CA LEU A 39 7.46 8.67 -4.69
C LEU A 39 7.35 10.14 -5.11
N LYS A 40 7.85 11.08 -4.29
CA LYS A 40 7.84 12.51 -4.61
C LYS A 40 8.84 12.86 -5.71
N LEU A 41 9.98 12.17 -5.77
CA LEU A 41 11.00 12.36 -6.82
C LEU A 41 10.55 11.79 -8.17
N LEU A 42 9.75 10.72 -8.17
CA LEU A 42 9.24 10.08 -9.39
C LEU A 42 8.03 10.79 -9.99
N GLN A 43 7.36 11.66 -9.22
CA GLN A 43 6.21 12.41 -9.72
C GLN A 43 6.67 13.53 -10.67
N PRO A 44 6.11 13.60 -11.88
CA PRO A 44 6.35 14.73 -12.77
C PRO A 44 5.99 16.05 -12.08
N ALA A 45 6.80 17.10 -12.30
CA ALA A 45 6.61 18.42 -11.69
C ALA A 45 5.24 19.07 -12.00
N ALA A 46 4.59 18.62 -13.08
CA ALA A 46 3.23 18.99 -13.44
C ALA A 46 2.48 17.74 -13.93
N ARG A 47 1.14 17.79 -13.94
CA ARG A 47 0.34 16.77 -14.62
C ARG A 47 0.68 16.78 -16.10
N VAL A 48 1.35 15.73 -16.54
CA VAL A 48 1.65 15.46 -17.95
C VAL A 48 0.72 14.38 -18.47
N GLN A 49 0.29 14.54 -19.72
CA GLN A 49 -0.50 13.50 -20.37
C GLN A 49 0.41 12.28 -20.61
N ALA A 50 -0.04 11.10 -20.20
CA ALA A 50 0.66 9.86 -20.52
C ALA A 50 0.73 9.70 -22.06
N PRO A 51 1.92 9.42 -22.63
CA PRO A 51 2.05 9.15 -24.06
C PRO A 51 1.20 7.95 -24.46
N ASP A 52 0.43 8.08 -25.54
CA ASP A 52 -0.26 6.93 -26.10
C ASP A 52 0.73 5.97 -26.75
N PHE A 53 0.46 4.67 -26.61
CA PHE A 53 1.26 3.62 -27.23
C PHE A 53 0.35 2.47 -27.64
N VAL A 54 0.84 1.68 -28.61
CA VAL A 54 0.21 0.43 -29.03
C VAL A 54 1.23 -0.68 -28.89
N LEU A 55 0.92 -1.68 -28.08
CA LEU A 55 1.74 -2.89 -27.88
C LEU A 55 0.93 -4.13 -28.26
N ARG A 56 1.62 -5.26 -28.34
CA ARG A 56 0.97 -6.57 -28.39
C ARG A 56 0.93 -7.16 -26.99
N ASP A 57 -0.19 -7.75 -26.59
CA ASP A 57 -0.28 -8.56 -25.39
C ASP A 57 0.33 -9.96 -25.61
N LEU A 58 0.20 -10.83 -24.61
CA LEU A 58 0.75 -12.20 -24.65
C LEU A 58 0.04 -13.07 -25.69
N GLU A 59 -1.20 -12.76 -26.02
CA GLU A 59 -2.03 -13.39 -27.05
C GLU A 59 -1.82 -12.76 -28.44
N GLY A 60 -0.92 -11.77 -28.56
CA GLY A 60 -0.59 -11.07 -29.79
C GLY A 60 -1.61 -10.02 -30.24
N GLN A 61 -2.64 -9.75 -29.44
CA GLN A 61 -3.64 -8.72 -29.73
C GLN A 61 -3.04 -7.33 -29.56
N ARG A 62 -3.47 -6.39 -30.41
CA ARG A 62 -3.05 -5.00 -30.29
C ARG A 62 -3.83 -4.32 -29.17
N VAL A 63 -3.12 -3.79 -28.19
CA VAL A 63 -3.66 -3.04 -27.06
C VAL A 63 -3.12 -1.61 -27.11
N ARG A 64 -4.01 -0.62 -27.04
CA ARG A 64 -3.66 0.80 -27.01
C ARG A 64 -3.98 1.42 -25.66
N LEU A 65 -3.07 2.25 -25.12
CA LEU A 65 -3.31 2.90 -23.83
C LEU A 65 -4.58 3.76 -23.85
N SER A 66 -4.85 4.47 -24.95
CA SER A 66 -6.05 5.31 -25.07
C SER A 66 -7.38 4.56 -25.03
N ASP A 67 -7.38 3.24 -25.21
CA ASP A 67 -8.61 2.43 -25.13
C ASP A 67 -9.14 2.38 -23.68
N PHE A 68 -8.28 2.67 -22.68
CA PHE A 68 -8.61 2.68 -21.25
C PHE A 68 -8.96 4.08 -20.70
N ARG A 69 -9.33 5.04 -21.55
CA ARG A 69 -9.72 6.38 -21.08
C ARG A 69 -10.88 6.31 -20.08
N GLY A 70 -10.80 7.13 -19.03
CA GLY A 70 -11.79 7.15 -17.94
C GLY A 70 -11.57 6.08 -16.87
N GLN A 71 -10.54 5.25 -17.01
CA GLN A 71 -10.17 4.23 -16.03
C GLN A 71 -8.83 4.59 -15.36
N VAL A 72 -8.65 4.15 -14.11
CA VAL A 72 -7.34 4.20 -13.44
C VAL A 72 -6.55 2.97 -13.91
N VAL A 73 -5.40 3.21 -14.53
CA VAL A 73 -4.55 2.15 -15.12
C VAL A 73 -3.18 2.16 -14.45
N MET A 74 -2.67 0.97 -14.12
CA MET A 74 -1.32 0.78 -13.59
C MET A 74 -0.42 0.16 -14.67
N LEU A 75 0.69 0.82 -15.00
CA LEU A 75 1.70 0.30 -15.92
C LEU A 75 2.86 -0.30 -15.13
N ALA A 76 3.12 -1.59 -15.35
CA ALA A 76 4.25 -2.30 -14.77
C ALA A 76 5.28 -2.58 -15.87
N PHE A 77 6.49 -2.04 -15.72
CA PHE A 77 7.61 -2.28 -16.63
C PHE A 77 8.53 -3.34 -16.03
N PHE A 78 8.67 -4.46 -16.72
CA PHE A 78 9.53 -5.58 -16.32
C PHE A 78 10.08 -6.28 -17.57
N GLY A 79 11.04 -7.16 -17.40
CA GLY A 79 11.63 -7.94 -18.48
C GLY A 79 12.06 -9.32 -17.99
N THR A 80 12.23 -10.24 -18.93
CA THR A 80 12.80 -11.57 -18.70
C THR A 80 14.25 -11.56 -19.19
N ALA A 81 15.18 -12.06 -18.37
CA ALA A 81 16.58 -12.23 -18.74
C ALA A 81 16.82 -13.51 -19.53
#